data_AF-A0A810NUN1-F1
#
_entry.id   AF-A0A810NUN1-F1
#
_cell.length_a   1.000
_cell.length_b   1.000
_cell.length_c   1.000
_cell.angle_alpha   90.00
_cell.angle_beta   90.00
_cell.angle_gamma   90.00
#
_symmetry.space_group_name_H-M   'P 1'
#
loop_
_entity.id
_entity.type
_entity.pdbx_description
1 polymer ?
#
loop_
_entity_poly.entity_id
_entity_poly.type
_entity_poly.pdbx_seq_one_letter_code
_entity_poly.pdbx_strand_id
1 'polypeptide(L)'
;MNRHRTAGDVARHLGIAVTTLRSWHQRYGLGPSGHEAHRHRRYTDDDVARLEVMCRLTTEGVPAAAAARVALAGPPPPAAASVNQPGVDSAVRGLVMAAVRLDMPSMLSTIFAAVRRRGVVYTWDNLICPAMREVSRLQEGDQHMIEVEHLLSRCVLEVFWRVPRPFAAGAVKTVLACAAEEQHTLALEALAAALAEQGCGTRMLGARVPAESLAHAVRRTGPAAVFVWSQQAVTGDPDYLRVILAVRPRPALVAAAGPGWPGPLPEGVGCPADLAEALRLAVAVIGRARSA
;
A
#
# COMPACT_ATOMS: atom_id res chain seq x y z
N MET A 1 -5.12 -7.32 -37.02
CA MET A 1 -5.65 -8.57 -37.62
C MET A 1 -5.56 -9.65 -36.56
N ASN A 2 -6.64 -9.87 -35.80
CA ASN A 2 -6.63 -10.78 -34.63
C ASN A 2 -6.42 -12.22 -35.09
N ARG A 3 -5.29 -12.82 -34.74
CA ARG A 3 -5.02 -14.22 -35.10
C ARG A 3 -5.64 -15.14 -34.05
N HIS A 4 -6.70 -15.81 -34.43
CA HIS A 4 -7.35 -16.79 -33.58
C HIS A 4 -6.62 -18.16 -33.65
N ARG A 5 -6.07 -18.64 -32.53
CA ARG A 5 -5.27 -19.89 -32.45
C ARG A 5 -6.02 -21.03 -31.76
N THR A 6 -5.72 -22.28 -32.15
CA THR A 6 -6.27 -23.47 -31.47
C THR A 6 -5.55 -23.74 -30.15
N ALA A 7 -6.17 -24.48 -29.23
CA ALA A 7 -5.54 -24.86 -27.96
C ALA A 7 -4.22 -25.64 -28.14
N GLY A 8 -4.12 -26.47 -29.18
CA GLY A 8 -2.89 -27.20 -29.50
C GLY A 8 -1.76 -26.29 -29.97
N ASP A 9 -2.08 -25.26 -30.76
CA ASP A 9 -1.08 -24.30 -31.24
C ASP A 9 -0.58 -23.39 -30.12
N VAL A 10 -1.47 -22.97 -29.22
CA VAL A 10 -1.11 -22.19 -28.04
C VAL A 10 -0.24 -23.00 -27.08
N ALA A 11 -0.61 -24.26 -26.81
CA ALA A 11 0.19 -25.15 -25.98
C ALA A 11 1.61 -25.33 -26.52
N ARG A 12 1.75 -25.54 -27.83
CA ARG A 12 3.04 -25.68 -28.51
C ARG A 12 3.87 -24.39 -28.46
N HIS A 13 3.22 -23.24 -28.68
CA HIS A 13 3.86 -21.92 -28.61
C HIS A 13 4.41 -21.62 -27.20
N LEU A 14 3.67 -22.00 -26.16
CA LEU A 14 4.04 -21.76 -24.76
C LEU A 14 4.92 -22.85 -24.15
N GLY A 15 5.17 -23.95 -24.87
CA GLY A 15 5.94 -25.09 -24.36
C GLY A 15 5.27 -25.84 -23.20
N ILE A 16 3.94 -25.84 -23.11
CA ILE A 16 3.18 -26.52 -22.05
C ILE A 16 2.24 -27.59 -22.60
N ALA A 17 1.75 -28.49 -21.75
CA ALA A 17 0.76 -29.48 -22.14
C ALA A 17 -0.62 -28.85 -22.36
N VAL A 18 -1.38 -29.37 -23.35
CA VAL A 18 -2.79 -28.96 -23.59
C VAL A 18 -3.67 -29.22 -22.35
N THR A 19 -3.33 -30.23 -21.55
CA THR A 19 -3.99 -30.53 -20.27
C THR A 19 -3.77 -29.42 -19.23
N THR A 20 -2.59 -28.79 -19.19
CA THR A 20 -2.31 -27.62 -18.35
C THR A 20 -3.17 -26.44 -18.73
N LEU A 21 -3.30 -26.13 -20.03
CA LEU A 21 -4.22 -25.08 -20.51
C LEU A 21 -5.68 -25.34 -20.13
N ARG A 22 -6.15 -26.59 -20.26
CA ARG A 22 -7.51 -26.97 -19.84
C ARG A 22 -7.71 -26.81 -18.34
N SER A 23 -6.72 -27.23 -17.54
CA SER A 23 -6.73 -27.08 -16.08
C SER A 23 -6.79 -25.59 -15.68
N TRP A 24 -5.97 -24.73 -16.30
CA TRP A 24 -5.99 -23.30 -16.01
C TRP A 24 -7.27 -22.60 -16.46
N HIS A 25 -7.85 -23.01 -17.59
CA HIS A 25 -9.16 -22.53 -18.01
C HIS A 25 -10.26 -22.94 -17.01
N GLN A 26 -10.27 -24.20 -16.55
CA GLN A 26 -11.29 -24.69 -15.62
C GLN A 26 -11.14 -24.11 -14.21
N ARG A 27 -9.90 -24.03 -13.69
CA ARG A 27 -9.63 -23.63 -12.31
C ARG A 27 -9.51 -22.13 -12.11
N TYR A 28 -8.99 -21.41 -13.10
CA TYR A 28 -8.66 -19.99 -12.96
C TYR A 28 -9.32 -19.11 -14.02
N GLY A 29 -10.14 -19.66 -14.93
CA GLY A 29 -10.78 -18.85 -15.97
C GLY A 29 -9.82 -18.31 -17.03
N LEU A 30 -8.58 -18.81 -17.12
CA LEU A 30 -7.60 -18.50 -18.18
C LEU A 30 -7.94 -19.23 -19.49
N GLY A 31 -9.15 -19.00 -19.99
CA GLY A 31 -9.68 -19.56 -21.21
C GLY A 31 -9.66 -18.59 -22.40
N PRO A 32 -10.04 -19.08 -23.58
CA PRO A 32 -10.24 -18.24 -24.76
C PRO A 32 -11.43 -17.27 -24.55
N SER A 33 -11.24 -15.99 -24.86
CA SER A 33 -12.26 -14.94 -24.68
C SER A 33 -13.25 -14.83 -25.84
N GLY A 34 -12.95 -15.38 -27.01
CA GLY A 34 -13.87 -15.39 -28.16
C GLY A 34 -14.97 -16.44 -28.04
N HIS A 35 -16.22 -16.00 -27.85
CA HIS A 35 -17.42 -16.85 -27.97
C HIS A 35 -18.04 -16.69 -29.36
N GLU A 36 -17.82 -17.67 -30.25
CA GLU A 36 -18.76 -17.94 -31.34
C GLU A 36 -19.49 -19.24 -31.00
N ALA A 37 -20.80 -19.13 -30.77
CA ALA A 37 -21.65 -20.28 -30.57
C ALA A 37 -21.52 -21.19 -31.80
N HIS A 38 -21.18 -22.47 -31.59
CA HIS A 38 -21.10 -23.56 -32.58
C HIS A 38 -19.76 -23.81 -33.30
N ARG A 39 -18.62 -23.21 -32.88
CA ARG A 39 -17.28 -23.63 -33.35
C ARG A 39 -16.25 -23.78 -32.22
N HIS A 40 -15.20 -24.58 -32.46
CA HIS A 40 -14.11 -24.79 -31.50
C HIS A 40 -13.58 -23.46 -30.96
N ARG A 41 -13.59 -23.28 -29.63
CA ARG A 41 -13.14 -22.05 -28.97
C ARG A 41 -11.69 -21.73 -29.37
N ARG A 42 -11.43 -20.49 -29.83
CA ARG A 42 -10.10 -20.04 -30.28
C ARG A 42 -9.55 -18.95 -29.37
N TYR A 43 -8.26 -19.05 -29.06
CA TYR A 43 -7.54 -18.06 -28.27
C TYR A 43 -7.23 -16.83 -29.13
N THR A 44 -7.51 -15.66 -28.60
CA THR A 44 -7.07 -14.36 -29.13
C THR A 44 -5.60 -14.10 -28.77
N ASP A 45 -4.97 -13.11 -29.41
CA ASP A 45 -3.60 -12.73 -29.07
C ASP A 45 -3.51 -12.20 -27.61
N ASP A 46 -4.56 -11.55 -27.09
CA ASP A 46 -4.64 -11.14 -25.68
C ASP A 46 -4.73 -12.33 -24.73
N ASP A 47 -5.45 -13.39 -25.12
CA ASP A 47 -5.52 -14.61 -24.32
C ASP A 47 -4.15 -15.30 -24.26
N VAL A 48 -3.42 -15.31 -25.38
CA VAL A 48 -2.04 -15.82 -25.44
C VAL A 48 -1.12 -14.98 -24.57
N ALA A 49 -1.22 -13.65 -24.61
CA ALA A 49 -0.40 -12.77 -23.78
C ALA A 49 -0.64 -13.01 -22.26
N ARG A 50 -1.89 -13.23 -21.83
CA ARG A 50 -2.19 -13.61 -20.44
C ARG A 50 -1.58 -14.97 -20.08
N LEU A 51 -1.63 -15.93 -20.99
CA LEU A 51 -1.01 -17.25 -20.79
C LEU A 51 0.52 -17.20 -20.77
N GLU A 52 1.16 -16.32 -21.53
CA GLU A 52 2.61 -16.08 -21.47
C GLU A 52 3.01 -15.52 -20.09
N VAL A 53 2.23 -14.60 -19.54
CA VAL A 53 2.42 -14.07 -18.17
C VAL A 53 2.26 -15.19 -17.13
N MET A 54 1.21 -16.01 -17.26
CA MET A 54 0.98 -17.17 -16.40
C MET A 54 2.17 -18.15 -16.43
N CYS A 55 2.61 -18.55 -17.63
CA CYS A 55 3.75 -19.44 -17.82
C CYS A 55 5.02 -18.88 -17.17
N ARG A 56 5.36 -17.62 -17.47
CA ARG A 56 6.56 -16.97 -16.91
C ARG A 56 6.55 -17.00 -15.38
N LEU A 57 5.43 -16.61 -14.76
CA LEU A 57 5.32 -16.54 -13.30
C LEU A 57 5.39 -17.93 -12.66
N THR A 58 4.76 -18.94 -13.26
CA THR A 58 4.86 -20.31 -12.75
C THR A 58 6.28 -20.87 -12.85
N THR A 59 7.02 -20.54 -13.91
CA THR A 59 8.43 -20.95 -14.06
C THR A 59 9.34 -20.26 -13.04
N GLU A 60 9.00 -19.05 -12.63
CA GLU A 60 9.70 -18.28 -11.59
C GLU A 60 9.31 -18.70 -10.16
N GLY A 61 8.46 -19.72 -10.00
CA GLY A 61 8.08 -20.27 -8.69
C GLY A 61 6.86 -19.62 -8.03
N VAL A 62 6.15 -18.72 -8.72
CA VAL A 62 4.91 -18.12 -8.21
C VAL A 62 3.79 -19.17 -8.19
N PRO A 63 3.02 -19.32 -7.10
CA PRO A 63 1.89 -20.25 -7.04
C PRO A 63 0.88 -20.01 -8.17
N ALA A 64 0.34 -21.09 -8.75
CA ALA A 64 -0.51 -21.00 -9.95
C ALA A 64 -1.74 -20.09 -9.79
N ALA A 65 -2.41 -20.13 -8.64
CA ALA A 65 -3.54 -19.23 -8.36
C ALA A 65 -3.11 -17.75 -8.32
N ALA A 66 -1.92 -17.47 -7.80
CA ALA A 66 -1.36 -16.13 -7.76
C ALA A 66 -0.94 -15.64 -9.15
N ALA A 67 -0.23 -16.48 -9.90
CA ALA A 67 0.15 -16.21 -11.29
C ALA A 67 -1.08 -15.96 -12.19
N ALA A 68 -2.17 -16.71 -11.97
CA ALA A 68 -3.38 -16.57 -12.77
C ALA A 68 -4.10 -15.24 -12.52
N ARG A 69 -4.18 -14.79 -11.27
CA ARG A 69 -4.78 -13.48 -10.93
C ARG A 69 -4.01 -12.33 -11.57
N VAL A 70 -2.68 -12.38 -11.54
CA VAL A 70 -1.82 -11.39 -12.22
C VAL A 70 -2.02 -11.45 -13.74
N ALA A 71 -2.08 -12.65 -14.33
CA ALA A 71 -2.32 -12.81 -15.76
C ALA A 71 -3.68 -12.26 -16.20
N LEU A 72 -4.74 -12.46 -15.41
CA LEU A 72 -6.09 -11.98 -15.70
C LEU A 72 -6.25 -10.46 -15.56
N ALA A 73 -5.42 -9.82 -14.73
CA ALA A 73 -5.38 -8.36 -14.61
C ALA A 73 -4.95 -7.66 -15.92
N GLY A 74 -4.35 -8.38 -16.86
CA GLY A 74 -3.95 -7.92 -18.20
C GLY A 74 -2.44 -7.70 -18.36
N PRO A 75 -1.88 -7.87 -19.57
CA PRO A 75 -0.45 -7.69 -19.82
C PRO A 75 -0.05 -6.20 -19.86
N PRO A 76 1.20 -5.85 -19.50
CA PRO A 76 1.71 -4.50 -19.71
C PRO A 76 1.85 -4.19 -21.21
N PRO A 77 1.73 -2.92 -21.65
CA PRO A 77 2.15 -2.53 -22.99
C PRO A 77 3.64 -2.86 -23.19
N PRO A 78 4.07 -3.25 -24.41
CA PRO A 78 5.45 -3.65 -24.66
C PRO A 78 6.39 -2.50 -24.28
N ALA A 79 7.33 -2.81 -23.40
CA ALA A 79 8.43 -1.91 -23.09
C ALA A 79 9.31 -1.77 -24.33
N ALA A 80 9.07 -0.72 -25.12
CA ALA A 80 10.13 -0.18 -25.96
C ALA A 80 11.26 0.21 -25.00
N ALA A 81 12.42 -0.41 -25.18
CA ALA A 81 13.67 -0.03 -24.55
C ALA A 81 13.93 1.45 -24.84
N SER A 82 13.48 2.30 -23.92
CA SER A 82 13.91 3.67 -23.81
C SER A 82 14.46 3.80 -22.40
N VAL A 83 15.66 4.36 -22.28
CA VAL A 83 16.31 4.72 -21.01
C VAL A 83 15.60 5.92 -20.36
N ASN A 84 14.29 6.06 -20.58
CA ASN A 84 13.46 7.10 -20.01
C ASN A 84 12.74 6.54 -18.79
N GLN A 85 12.69 7.36 -17.75
CA GLN A 85 12.13 7.03 -16.44
C GLN A 85 10.81 6.25 -16.61
N PRO A 86 10.66 5.07 -15.97
CA PRO A 86 9.37 4.39 -15.98
C PRO A 86 8.31 5.37 -15.46
N GLY A 87 7.26 5.59 -16.26
CA GLY A 87 6.08 6.33 -15.80
C GLY A 87 5.55 5.70 -14.51
N VAL A 88 4.79 6.48 -13.73
CA VAL A 88 4.27 6.06 -12.41
C VAL A 88 3.64 4.66 -12.46
N ASP A 89 2.82 4.38 -13.47
CA ASP A 89 2.17 3.09 -13.65
C ASP A 89 3.15 1.92 -13.86
N SER A 90 4.28 2.18 -14.52
CA SER A 90 5.32 1.16 -14.75
C SER A 90 6.06 0.84 -13.44
N ALA A 91 6.33 1.84 -12.61
CA ALA A 91 6.94 1.64 -11.29
C ALA A 91 6.02 0.88 -10.32
N VAL A 92 4.73 1.23 -10.29
CA VAL A 92 3.71 0.51 -9.50
C VAL A 92 3.62 -0.95 -9.93
N ARG A 93 3.48 -1.22 -11.24
CA ARG A 93 3.46 -2.59 -11.75
C ARG A 93 4.73 -3.35 -11.39
N GLY A 94 5.91 -2.74 -11.58
CA GLY A 94 7.19 -3.34 -11.22
C GLY A 94 7.26 -3.75 -9.74
N LEU A 95 6.79 -2.87 -8.84
CA LEU A 95 6.75 -3.15 -7.40
C LEU A 95 5.79 -4.29 -7.06
N VAL A 96 4.59 -4.30 -7.64
CA VAL A 96 3.60 -5.38 -7.44
C VAL A 96 4.16 -6.72 -7.95
N MET A 97 4.82 -6.73 -9.11
CA MET A 97 5.44 -7.94 -9.65
C MET A 97 6.57 -8.46 -8.76
N ALA A 98 7.42 -7.57 -8.23
CA ALA A 98 8.45 -7.94 -7.28
C ALA A 98 7.83 -8.52 -5.98
N ALA A 99 6.75 -7.92 -5.49
CA ALA A 99 6.04 -8.40 -4.31
C ALA A 99 5.44 -9.79 -4.53
N VAL A 100 4.76 -10.03 -5.66
CA VAL A 100 4.17 -11.34 -6.00
C VAL A 100 5.24 -12.43 -6.14
N ARG A 101 6.46 -12.06 -6.57
CA ARG A 101 7.62 -12.97 -6.64
C ARG A 101 8.37 -13.12 -5.31
N LEU A 102 7.93 -12.44 -4.26
CA LEU A 102 8.62 -12.32 -2.97
C LEU A 102 10.08 -11.83 -3.10
N ASP A 103 10.35 -11.02 -4.12
CA ASP A 103 11.67 -10.46 -4.42
C ASP A 103 11.91 -9.21 -3.55
N MET A 104 12.27 -9.47 -2.29
CA MET A 104 12.57 -8.44 -1.29
C MET A 104 13.66 -7.46 -1.74
N PRO A 105 14.81 -7.90 -2.30
CA PRO A 105 15.82 -6.97 -2.82
C PRO A 105 15.27 -5.98 -3.87
N SER A 106 14.48 -6.46 -4.83
CA SER A 106 13.88 -5.58 -5.85
C SER A 106 12.85 -4.60 -5.25
N MET A 107 12.04 -5.04 -4.29
CA MET A 107 11.12 -4.17 -3.56
C MET A 107 11.86 -3.06 -2.81
N LEU A 108 12.86 -3.44 -2.00
CA LEU A 108 13.66 -2.49 -1.21
C LEU A 108 14.39 -1.48 -2.12
N SER A 109 15.03 -1.95 -3.18
CA SER A 109 15.72 -1.09 -4.16
C SER A 109 14.76 -0.07 -4.79
N THR A 110 13.59 -0.53 -5.23
CA THR A 110 12.57 0.31 -5.88
C THR A 110 12.03 1.38 -4.93
N ILE A 111 11.61 0.98 -3.72
CA ILE A 111 11.04 1.90 -2.72
C ILE A 111 12.10 2.90 -2.24
N PHE A 112 13.32 2.43 -1.94
CA PHE A 112 14.42 3.28 -1.51
C PHE A 112 14.82 4.31 -2.56
N ALA A 113 14.92 3.91 -3.84
CA ALA A 113 15.22 4.82 -4.93
C ALA A 113 14.12 5.88 -5.12
N ALA A 114 12.85 5.50 -4.95
CA ALA A 114 11.73 6.44 -5.02
C ALA A 114 11.78 7.48 -3.88
N VAL A 115 11.95 7.03 -2.62
CA VAL A 115 12.08 7.92 -1.46
C VAL A 115 13.26 8.88 -1.64
N ARG A 116 14.43 8.36 -2.01
CA ARG A 116 15.62 9.20 -2.22
C ARG A 116 15.46 10.26 -3.29
N ARG A 117 14.71 9.98 -4.36
CA ARG A 117 14.60 10.86 -5.54
C ARG A 117 13.44 11.84 -5.43
N ARG A 118 12.36 11.46 -4.76
CA ARG A 118 11.08 12.19 -4.78
C ARG A 118 10.50 12.46 -3.39
N GLY A 119 11.09 11.93 -2.33
CA GLY A 119 10.63 12.07 -0.95
C GLY A 119 9.58 11.04 -0.55
N VAL A 120 9.27 10.99 0.75
CA VAL A 120 8.31 10.04 1.34
C VAL A 120 6.90 10.30 0.82
N VAL A 121 6.44 11.54 0.81
CA VAL A 121 5.05 11.89 0.42
C VAL A 121 4.75 11.42 -1.01
N TYR A 122 5.61 11.78 -1.97
CA TYR A 122 5.43 11.34 -3.35
C TYR A 122 5.43 9.81 -3.47
N THR A 123 6.36 9.15 -2.79
CA THR A 123 6.51 7.69 -2.85
C THR A 123 5.31 6.97 -2.24
N TRP A 124 4.77 7.49 -1.15
CA TRP A 124 3.56 6.98 -0.52
C TRP A 124 2.36 7.05 -1.47
N ASP A 125 2.08 8.23 -2.02
CA ASP A 125 0.87 8.47 -2.80
C ASP A 125 0.93 7.86 -4.21
N ASN A 126 2.11 7.85 -4.83
CA ASN A 126 2.25 7.49 -6.25
C ASN A 126 2.86 6.10 -6.46
N LEU A 127 3.41 5.45 -5.44
CA LEU A 127 4.01 4.12 -5.57
C LEU A 127 3.43 3.12 -4.57
N ILE A 128 3.51 3.41 -3.27
CA ILE A 128 3.16 2.44 -2.21
C ILE A 128 1.65 2.24 -2.13
N CYS A 129 0.85 3.31 -1.98
CA CYS A 129 -0.60 3.21 -1.90
C CYS A 129 -1.21 2.52 -3.13
N PRO A 130 -0.85 2.89 -4.38
CA PRO A 130 -1.32 2.16 -5.57
C PRO A 130 -0.90 0.69 -5.58
N ALA A 131 0.33 0.36 -5.21
CA ALA A 131 0.79 -1.03 -5.16
C ALA A 131 0.05 -1.86 -4.11
N MET A 132 -0.17 -1.31 -2.90
CA MET A 132 -0.93 -1.96 -1.83
C MET A 132 -2.37 -2.23 -2.27
N ARG A 133 -3.05 -1.25 -2.90
CA ARG A 133 -4.41 -1.43 -3.44
C ARG A 133 -4.46 -2.56 -4.47
N GLU A 134 -3.46 -2.63 -5.35
CA GLU A 134 -3.40 -3.70 -6.35
C GLU A 134 -3.16 -5.07 -5.71
N VAL A 135 -2.27 -5.18 -4.71
CA VAL A 135 -2.08 -6.42 -3.93
C VAL A 135 -3.38 -6.82 -3.22
N SER A 136 -4.08 -5.88 -2.59
CA SER A 136 -5.39 -6.15 -1.95
C SER A 136 -6.43 -6.62 -2.96
N ARG A 137 -6.52 -5.99 -4.14
CA ARG A 137 -7.42 -6.40 -5.23
C ARG A 137 -7.11 -7.80 -5.72
N LEU A 138 -5.82 -8.15 -5.83
CA LEU A 138 -5.41 -9.50 -6.18
C LEU A 138 -5.84 -10.49 -5.09
N GLN A 139 -5.80 -10.14 -3.80
CA GLN A 139 -6.15 -11.04 -2.69
C GLN A 139 -7.63 -11.48 -2.62
N GLU A 140 -8.54 -10.80 -3.31
CA GLU A 140 -9.97 -11.11 -3.29
C GLU A 140 -10.27 -12.56 -3.75
N GLY A 141 -10.90 -13.36 -2.89
CA GLY A 141 -11.48 -14.65 -3.25
C GLY A 141 -11.16 -15.84 -2.33
N ASP A 142 -9.97 -15.91 -1.69
CA ASP A 142 -9.59 -17.07 -0.85
C ASP A 142 -8.31 -16.84 0.01
N GLN A 143 -8.06 -15.63 0.54
CA GLN A 143 -6.87 -15.33 1.38
C GLN A 143 -5.49 -15.62 0.76
N HIS A 144 -5.40 -15.88 -0.54
CA HIS A 144 -4.13 -16.12 -1.23
C HIS A 144 -3.38 -14.79 -1.40
N MET A 145 -2.06 -14.74 -1.13
CA MET A 145 -1.18 -13.55 -1.14
C MET A 145 -1.07 -12.75 0.17
N ILE A 146 -1.55 -13.27 1.30
CA ILE A 146 -1.28 -12.64 2.61
C ILE A 146 0.23 -12.46 2.83
N GLU A 147 1.04 -13.44 2.41
CA GLU A 147 2.49 -13.39 2.46
C GLU A 147 3.07 -12.22 1.64
N VAL A 148 2.42 -11.86 0.53
CA VAL A 148 2.82 -10.75 -0.34
C VAL A 148 2.51 -9.41 0.32
N GLU A 149 1.31 -9.25 0.88
CA GLU A 149 0.89 -8.04 1.61
C GLU A 149 1.82 -7.78 2.81
N HIS A 150 2.09 -8.82 3.60
CA HIS A 150 2.99 -8.74 4.75
C HIS A 150 4.41 -8.40 4.33
N LEU A 151 4.96 -9.06 3.30
CA LEU A 151 6.32 -8.80 2.85
C LEU A 151 6.47 -7.38 2.27
N LEU A 152 5.50 -6.92 1.48
CA LEU A 152 5.50 -5.57 0.94
C LEU A 152 5.45 -4.53 2.07
N SER A 153 4.53 -4.70 3.03
CA SER A 153 4.43 -3.82 4.20
C SER A 153 5.74 -3.78 5.00
N ARG A 154 6.39 -4.93 5.19
CA ARG A 154 7.71 -5.02 5.85
C ARG A 154 8.80 -4.27 5.09
N CYS A 155 8.86 -4.39 3.76
CA CYS A 155 9.84 -3.66 2.94
C CYS A 155 9.62 -2.14 3.01
N VAL A 156 8.36 -1.69 3.00
CA VAL A 156 8.01 -0.28 3.15
C VAL A 156 8.48 0.25 4.51
N LEU A 157 8.17 -0.47 5.60
CA LEU A 157 8.63 -0.10 6.95
C LEU A 157 10.16 0.00 7.03
N GLU A 158 10.87 -0.98 6.46
CA GLU A 158 12.33 -0.97 6.45
C GLU A 158 12.91 0.28 5.77
N VAL A 159 12.33 0.70 4.65
CA VAL A 159 12.76 1.94 3.98
C VAL A 159 12.40 3.19 4.80
N PHE A 160 11.21 3.25 5.38
CA PHE A 160 10.76 4.39 6.19
C PHE A 160 11.55 4.55 7.50
N TRP A 161 12.03 3.46 8.09
CA TRP A 161 12.89 3.50 9.27
C TRP A 161 14.33 3.91 8.96
N ARG A 162 14.76 3.82 7.70
CA ARG A 162 16.06 4.36 7.26
C ARG A 162 16.06 5.88 7.07
N VAL A 163 14.90 6.54 7.10
CA VAL A 163 14.82 8.02 7.09
C VAL A 163 15.35 8.54 8.43
N PRO A 164 16.42 9.35 8.46
CA PRO A 164 17.03 9.83 9.70
C PRO A 164 16.04 10.58 10.58
N ARG A 165 15.95 10.21 11.86
CA ARG A 165 15.01 10.83 12.81
C ARG A 165 15.73 11.90 13.65
N PRO A 166 15.12 13.08 13.86
CA PRO A 166 15.68 14.08 14.76
C PRO A 166 15.47 13.64 16.23
N PHE A 167 16.55 13.42 16.97
CA PHE A 167 16.53 12.88 18.34
C PHE A 167 16.58 13.94 19.46
N ALA A 168 16.67 15.23 19.14
CA ALA A 168 16.73 16.27 20.17
C ALA A 168 15.44 16.27 21.01
N ALA A 169 15.56 16.32 22.34
CA ALA A 169 14.43 16.20 23.27
C ALA A 169 13.29 17.21 23.02
N GLY A 170 13.61 18.40 22.48
CA GLY A 170 12.64 19.43 22.07
C GLY A 170 12.06 19.28 20.65
N ALA A 171 12.65 18.43 19.81
CA ALA A 171 12.23 18.22 18.42
C ALA A 171 11.00 17.31 18.28
N VAL A 172 10.67 16.53 19.33
CA VAL A 172 9.56 15.60 19.29
C VAL A 172 8.30 16.25 19.86
N LYS A 173 7.45 16.73 18.97
CA LYS A 173 6.21 17.46 19.30
C LYS A 173 4.95 16.81 18.74
N THR A 174 5.09 15.65 18.10
CA THR A 174 3.96 14.89 17.54
C THR A 174 3.89 13.50 18.15
N VAL A 175 2.69 13.07 18.55
CA VAL A 175 2.39 11.69 18.94
C VAL A 175 1.53 11.04 17.85
N LEU A 176 1.89 9.81 17.47
CA LEU A 176 1.20 9.01 16.47
C LEU A 176 0.73 7.70 17.13
N ALA A 177 -0.54 7.35 16.99
CA ALA A 177 -1.11 6.13 17.55
C ALA A 177 -2.23 5.59 16.67
N CYS A 178 -2.37 4.27 16.59
CA CYS A 178 -3.58 3.66 16.03
C CYS A 178 -4.65 3.57 17.13
N ALA A 179 -5.92 3.63 16.74
CA ALA A 179 -7.06 3.42 17.64
C ALA A 179 -6.99 2.04 18.35
N ALA A 180 -7.84 1.84 19.36
CA ALA A 180 -7.71 0.75 20.35
C ALA A 180 -7.59 -0.67 19.75
N GLU A 181 -8.29 -0.96 18.66
CA GLU A 181 -8.20 -2.26 17.97
C GLU A 181 -7.59 -2.17 16.56
N GLU A 182 -7.01 -1.02 16.21
CA GLU A 182 -6.42 -0.79 14.91
C GLU A 182 -4.98 -1.34 14.82
N GLN A 183 -4.71 -2.16 13.81
CA GLN A 183 -3.43 -2.82 13.59
C GLN A 183 -2.64 -2.25 12.41
N HIS A 184 -3.29 -1.48 11.52
CA HIS A 184 -2.65 -0.94 10.32
C HIS A 184 -1.81 0.30 10.66
N THR A 185 -0.52 0.12 10.92
CA THR A 185 0.40 1.21 11.31
C THR A 185 1.04 1.94 10.12
N LEU A 186 1.00 1.35 8.93
CA LEU A 186 1.86 1.74 7.81
C LEU A 186 1.70 3.21 7.39
N ALA A 187 0.47 3.73 7.41
CA ALA A 187 0.20 5.13 7.09
C ALA A 187 0.78 6.11 8.12
N LEU A 188 0.76 5.75 9.40
CA LEU A 188 1.43 6.55 10.43
C LEU A 188 2.95 6.48 10.30
N GLU A 189 3.51 5.36 9.86
CA GLU A 189 4.94 5.22 9.60
C GLU A 189 5.38 6.10 8.42
N ALA A 190 4.53 6.22 7.39
CA ALA A 190 4.70 7.18 6.31
C ALA A 190 4.69 8.64 6.83
N LEU A 191 3.73 9.00 7.68
CA LEU A 191 3.67 10.32 8.31
C LEU A 191 4.89 10.60 9.19
N ALA A 192 5.33 9.60 9.95
CA ALA A 192 6.53 9.72 10.78
C ALA A 192 7.76 10.00 9.91
N ALA A 193 7.94 9.24 8.83
CA ALA A 193 9.07 9.41 7.91
C ALA A 193 9.01 10.76 7.18
N ALA A 194 7.83 11.19 6.73
CA ALA A 194 7.64 12.49 6.09
C ALA A 194 7.92 13.67 7.05
N LEU A 195 7.51 13.56 8.33
CA LEU A 195 7.86 14.54 9.36
C LEU A 195 9.37 14.59 9.61
N ALA A 196 10.04 13.44 9.58
CA ALA A 196 11.48 13.36 9.73
C ALA A 196 12.23 14.02 8.57
N GLU A 197 11.74 13.91 7.32
CA GLU A 197 12.27 14.67 6.18
C GLU A 197 12.17 16.19 6.39
N GLN A 198 11.19 16.65 7.18
CA GLN A 198 11.03 18.06 7.57
C GLN A 198 11.77 18.43 8.88
N GLY A 199 12.64 17.55 9.40
CA GLY A 199 13.34 17.77 10.65
C GLY A 199 12.43 17.81 11.89
N CYS A 200 11.23 17.24 11.79
CA CYS A 200 10.25 17.15 12.87
C CYS A 200 10.27 15.75 13.49
N GLY A 201 10.44 15.67 14.82
CA GLY A 201 10.46 14.40 15.53
C GLY A 201 9.07 13.91 15.91
N THR A 202 8.90 12.59 15.97
CA THR A 202 7.63 11.92 16.30
C THR A 202 7.81 10.88 17.39
N ARG A 203 6.81 10.74 18.27
CA ARG A 203 6.63 9.60 19.18
C ARG A 203 5.58 8.67 18.57
N MET A 204 6.02 7.54 18.00
CA MET A 204 5.14 6.48 17.51
C MET A 204 4.81 5.53 18.67
N LEU A 205 3.52 5.42 19.02
CA LEU A 205 3.04 4.44 20.01
C LEU A 205 2.64 3.11 19.36
N GLY A 206 2.39 3.11 18.05
CA GLY A 206 2.10 1.91 17.26
C GLY A 206 0.62 1.53 17.22
N ALA A 207 0.37 0.23 17.06
CA ALA A 207 -0.95 -0.37 16.93
C ALA A 207 -1.69 -0.48 18.27
N ARG A 208 -3.02 -0.62 18.21
CA ARG A 208 -3.90 -1.03 19.31
C ARG A 208 -3.69 -0.23 20.60
N VAL A 209 -3.76 1.10 20.50
CA VAL A 209 -3.51 1.98 21.67
C VAL A 209 -4.86 2.38 22.27
N PRO A 210 -5.20 1.97 23.51
CA PRO A 210 -6.42 2.41 24.18
C PRO A 210 -6.44 3.92 24.40
N ALA A 211 -7.63 4.54 24.37
CA ALA A 211 -7.80 5.99 24.48
C ALA A 211 -7.16 6.56 25.76
N GLU A 212 -7.35 5.88 26.89
CA GLU A 212 -6.76 6.29 28.18
C GLU A 212 -5.23 6.20 28.20
N SER A 213 -4.67 5.18 27.55
CA SER A 213 -3.22 5.03 27.42
C SER A 213 -2.63 6.16 26.57
N LEU A 214 -3.29 6.52 25.46
CA LEU A 214 -2.89 7.67 24.66
C LEU A 214 -3.04 8.98 25.45
N ALA A 215 -4.15 9.17 26.17
CA ALA A 215 -4.35 10.36 27.01
C ALA A 215 -3.27 10.51 28.10
N HIS A 216 -2.84 9.41 28.71
CA HIS A 216 -1.71 9.39 29.64
C HIS A 216 -0.39 9.79 28.96
N ALA A 217 -0.13 9.29 27.75
CA ALA A 217 1.05 9.69 26.98
C ALA A 217 1.02 11.19 26.61
N VAL A 218 -0.15 11.73 26.23
CA VAL A 218 -0.33 13.15 25.92
C VAL A 218 -0.05 14.00 27.17
N ARG A 219 -0.62 13.66 28.34
CA ARG A 219 -0.36 14.36 29.61
C ARG A 219 1.13 14.38 29.97
N ARG A 220 1.82 13.26 29.78
CA ARG A 220 3.24 13.12 30.13
C ARG A 220 4.20 13.84 29.18
N THR A 221 3.83 13.96 27.91
CA THR A 221 4.75 14.43 26.86
C THR A 221 4.43 15.82 26.32
N GLY A 222 3.23 16.35 26.60
CA GLY A 222 2.79 17.67 26.14
C GLY A 222 2.97 17.88 24.63
N PRO A 223 2.49 16.98 23.76
CA PRO A 223 2.68 17.13 22.32
C PRO A 223 1.86 18.30 21.78
N ALA A 224 2.37 18.93 20.72
CA ALA A 224 1.65 19.96 20.00
C ALA A 224 0.60 19.35 19.05
N ALA A 225 0.89 18.16 18.51
CA ALA A 225 -0.01 17.43 17.60
C ALA A 225 -0.17 15.95 18.00
N VAL A 226 -1.38 15.43 17.84
CA VAL A 226 -1.71 14.01 18.02
C VAL A 226 -2.48 13.54 16.79
N PHE A 227 -2.02 12.45 16.16
CA PHE A 227 -2.73 11.78 15.07
C PHE A 227 -3.16 10.40 15.53
N VAL A 228 -4.46 10.12 15.39
CA VAL A 228 -5.05 8.82 15.68
C VAL A 228 -5.47 8.18 14.37
N TRP A 229 -4.89 7.02 14.05
CA TRP A 229 -5.22 6.29 12.82
C TRP A 229 -6.34 5.27 13.04
N SER A 230 -7.27 5.24 12.09
CA SER A 230 -8.22 4.15 11.89
C SER A 230 -8.33 3.85 10.39
N GLN A 231 -8.11 2.59 10.01
CA GLN A 231 -8.19 2.09 8.64
C GLN A 231 -9.61 1.62 8.30
N GLN A 232 -10.35 1.13 9.29
CA GLN A 232 -11.67 0.52 9.11
C GLN A 232 -12.70 1.15 10.05
N ALA A 233 -13.95 1.27 9.58
CA ALA A 233 -15.04 1.85 10.35
C ALA A 233 -15.21 1.25 11.76
N VAL A 234 -14.94 -0.05 11.91
CA VAL A 234 -15.07 -0.78 13.17
C VAL A 234 -14.05 -0.34 14.23
N THR A 235 -12.92 0.26 13.84
CA THR A 235 -11.88 0.72 14.78
C THR A 235 -11.94 2.23 15.03
N GLY A 236 -12.71 2.99 14.25
CA GLY A 236 -12.80 4.45 14.34
C GLY A 236 -13.96 4.92 15.22
N ASP A 237 -13.84 4.79 16.53
CA ASP A 237 -14.86 5.27 17.47
C ASP A 237 -14.67 6.77 17.81
N PRO A 238 -15.60 7.68 17.46
CA PRO A 238 -15.49 9.10 17.82
C PRO A 238 -15.33 9.39 19.32
N ASP A 239 -15.81 8.52 20.22
CA ASP A 239 -15.61 8.68 21.66
C ASP A 239 -14.14 8.56 22.07
N TYR A 240 -13.35 7.76 21.33
CA TYR A 240 -11.90 7.68 21.50
C TYR A 240 -11.25 9.08 21.44
N LEU A 241 -11.68 9.91 20.49
CA LEU A 241 -11.13 11.24 20.27
C LEU A 241 -11.57 12.22 21.38
N ARG A 242 -12.80 12.08 21.90
CA ARG A 242 -13.29 12.92 23.01
C ARG A 242 -12.42 12.78 24.25
N VAL A 243 -11.93 11.58 24.55
CA VAL A 243 -10.97 11.34 25.66
C VAL A 243 -9.70 12.16 25.47
N ILE A 244 -9.16 12.23 24.25
CA ILE A 244 -7.93 12.99 23.96
C ILE A 244 -8.18 14.50 24.02
N LEU A 245 -9.33 14.96 23.52
CA LEU A 245 -9.72 16.37 23.57
C LEU A 245 -9.90 16.90 25.00
N ALA A 246 -10.25 16.03 25.95
CA ALA A 246 -10.41 16.37 27.36
C ALA A 246 -9.07 16.56 28.11
N VAL A 247 -7.95 16.10 27.54
CA VAL A 247 -6.63 16.21 28.17
C VAL A 247 -6.20 17.67 28.31
N ARG A 248 -5.58 18.01 29.46
CA ARG A 248 -4.99 19.33 29.73
C ARG A 248 -3.48 19.23 30.03
N PRO A 249 -2.64 20.14 29.46
CA PRO A 249 -2.99 21.08 28.39
C PRO A 249 -3.42 20.35 27.11
N ARG A 250 -4.41 20.90 26.40
CA ARG A 250 -4.96 20.27 25.19
C ARG A 250 -3.95 20.45 24.04
N PRO A 251 -3.63 19.40 23.26
CA PRO A 251 -2.83 19.54 22.05
C PRO A 251 -3.47 20.55 21.10
N ALA A 252 -2.65 21.35 20.44
CA ALA A 252 -3.13 22.31 19.45
C ALA A 252 -3.76 21.63 18.22
N LEU A 253 -3.35 20.40 17.92
CA LEU A 253 -3.98 19.54 16.91
C LEU A 253 -4.26 18.16 17.48
N VAL A 254 -5.52 17.73 17.37
CA VAL A 254 -5.94 16.33 17.47
C VAL A 254 -6.56 15.97 16.13
N ALA A 255 -6.02 14.96 15.47
CA ALA A 255 -6.44 14.57 14.12
C ALA A 255 -6.94 13.12 14.07
N ALA A 256 -8.14 12.96 13.53
CA ALA A 256 -8.68 11.68 13.08
C ALA A 256 -8.11 11.38 11.70
N ALA A 257 -7.08 10.55 11.63
CA ALA A 257 -6.41 10.18 10.39
C ALA A 257 -6.92 8.83 9.88
N GLY A 258 -7.01 8.70 8.56
CA GLY A 258 -7.43 7.48 7.88
C GLY A 258 -8.93 7.42 7.60
N PRO A 259 -9.36 6.46 6.76
CA PRO A 259 -10.73 6.39 6.26
C PRO A 259 -11.71 5.75 7.24
N GLY A 260 -11.25 5.20 8.37
CA GLY A 260 -12.09 4.44 9.30
C GLY A 260 -12.96 5.27 10.23
N TRP A 261 -12.96 6.60 10.13
CA TRP A 261 -13.74 7.46 11.01
C TRP A 261 -15.16 7.73 10.48
N PRO A 262 -16.22 7.25 11.14
CA PRO A 262 -17.61 7.56 10.76
C PRO A 262 -17.96 9.01 11.15
N GLY A 263 -18.87 9.63 10.39
CA GLY A 263 -19.32 11.00 10.66
C GLY A 263 -20.41 11.10 11.73
N PRO A 264 -20.68 12.30 12.30
CA PRO A 264 -19.79 13.47 12.42
C PRO A 264 -18.80 13.32 13.60
N LEU A 265 -17.61 13.92 13.45
CA LEU A 265 -16.56 13.90 14.47
C LEU A 265 -16.73 15.02 15.53
N PRO A 266 -16.13 14.86 16.73
CA PRO A 266 -16.18 15.90 17.77
C PRO A 266 -15.56 17.23 17.31
N GLU A 267 -16.06 18.34 17.86
CA GLU A 267 -15.57 19.68 17.52
C GLU A 267 -14.08 19.87 17.85
N GLY A 268 -13.35 20.45 16.89
CA GLY A 268 -11.92 20.70 17.01
C GLY A 268 -11.02 19.48 16.79
N VAL A 269 -11.57 18.41 16.18
CA VAL A 269 -10.78 17.33 15.54
C VAL A 269 -10.52 17.70 14.08
N GLY A 270 -9.26 17.63 13.65
CA GLY A 270 -8.90 17.72 12.23
C GLY A 270 -9.05 16.37 11.52
N CYS A 271 -9.43 16.38 10.23
CA CYS A 271 -9.54 15.17 9.41
C CYS A 271 -8.71 15.34 8.13
N PRO A 272 -7.39 15.10 8.16
CA PRO A 272 -6.56 15.23 6.97
C PRO A 272 -7.01 14.24 5.89
N ALA A 273 -7.17 14.72 4.66
CA ALA A 273 -7.59 13.89 3.53
C ALA A 273 -6.49 12.93 3.05
N ASP A 274 -5.23 13.34 3.18
CA ASP A 274 -4.06 12.58 2.71
C ASP A 274 -2.81 12.85 3.58
N LEU A 275 -1.71 12.19 3.21
CA LEU A 275 -0.43 12.32 3.90
C LEU A 275 0.15 13.74 3.80
N ALA A 276 0.00 14.41 2.66
CA ALA A 276 0.53 15.76 2.43
C ALA A 276 -0.18 16.79 3.33
N GLU A 277 -1.50 16.65 3.49
CA GLU A 277 -2.28 17.47 4.40
C GLU A 277 -1.93 17.19 5.86
N ALA A 278 -1.83 15.92 6.26
CA ALA A 278 -1.43 15.56 7.62
C ALA A 278 -0.07 16.16 7.98
N LEU A 279 0.90 16.09 7.06
CA LEU A 279 2.23 16.69 7.22
C LEU A 279 2.15 18.22 7.38
N ARG A 280 1.40 18.89 6.50
CA ARG A 280 1.23 20.36 6.50
C ARG A 280 0.61 20.85 7.81
N LEU A 281 -0.43 20.18 8.30
CA LEU A 281 -1.09 20.51 9.57
C LEU A 281 -0.14 20.34 10.76
N ALA A 282 0.62 19.24 10.79
CA ALA A 282 1.60 18.99 11.85
C ALA A 282 2.71 20.07 11.87
N VAL A 283 3.33 20.34 10.72
CA VAL A 283 4.42 21.32 10.59
C VAL A 283 3.95 22.72 11.00
N ALA A 284 2.76 23.13 10.60
CA ALA A 284 2.19 24.44 10.96
C ALA A 284 2.06 24.61 12.50
N VAL A 285 1.62 23.57 13.19
CA VAL A 285 1.44 23.60 14.65
C VAL A 285 2.78 23.52 15.39
N ILE A 286 3.72 22.71 14.90
CA ILE A 286 5.08 22.61 15.47
C ILE A 286 5.83 23.93 15.32
N GLY A 287 5.70 24.61 14.18
CA GLY A 287 6.31 25.92 13.93
C GLY A 287 5.87 26.97 14.96
N ARG A 288 4.55 27.06 15.22
CA ARG A 288 4.00 27.98 16.24
C ARG A 288 4.50 27.67 17.64
N ALA A 289 4.63 26.40 17.99
CA ALA A 289 5.12 25.96 19.30
C ALA A 289 6.63 26.20 19.52
N ARG A 290 7.39 26.54 18.48
CA ARG A 290 8.81 26.97 18.61
C ARG A 290 8.94 28.48 18.83
N SER A 291 7.91 29.26 18.48
CA SER A 291 7.91 30.73 18.55
C SER A 291 7.23 31.30 19.79
N ALA A 292 6.56 30.44 20.58
CA ALA A 292 5.90 30.77 21.85
C ALA A 292 6.73 30.24 23.02
#